data_AF-W1YIF7-F1
#
_entry.id   AF-W1YIF7-F1
#
_cell.length_a   1.000
_cell.length_b   1.000
_cell.length_c   1.000
_cell.angle_alpha   90.00
_cell.angle_beta   90.00
_cell.angle_gamma   90.00
#
_symmetry.space_group_name_H-M   'P 1'
#
loop_
_entity.id
_entity.type
_entity.pdbx_description
1 polymer ?
#
loop_
_entity_poly.entity_id
_entity_poly.type
_entity_poly.pdbx_seq_one_letter_code
_entity_poly.pdbx_strand_id
1 'polypeptide(L)' 'DAVAEHVKRQGQCPLVNSAEYAKLTKIEELGQEDIPQAKVIEILLKDFKYMNDQAVAIRAAADEEGDFLLVSMMEDHVA' A
#
# COMPACT_ATOMS: atom_id res chain seq x y z
N ASP A 1 -3.35 8.88 -2.62
CA ASP A 1 -3.08 10.25 -3.09
C ASP A 1 -2.14 10.99 -2.14
N ALA A 2 -2.57 11.26 -0.90
CA ALA A 2 -1.78 11.98 0.10
C ALA A 2 -0.34 11.45 0.31
N VAL A 3 -0.15 10.11 0.31
CA VAL A 3 1.19 9.49 0.39
C VAL A 3 2.07 9.87 -0.81
N ALA A 4 1.52 9.88 -2.03
CA ALA A 4 2.26 10.26 -3.23
C ALA A 4 2.58 11.76 -3.25
N GLU A 5 1.69 12.61 -2.73
CA GLU A 5 1.97 14.04 -2.52
C GLU A 5 3.09 14.26 -1.50
N HIS A 6 3.11 13.47 -0.43
CA HIS A 6 4.20 13.51 0.56
C HIS A 6 5.54 13.14 -0.07
N VAL A 7 5.61 12.04 -0.82
CA VAL A 7 6.79 11.65 -1.60
C VAL A 7 7.25 12.77 -2.53
N LYS A 8 6.31 13.44 -3.22
CA LYS A 8 6.61 14.58 -4.09
C LYS A 8 7.15 15.80 -3.32
N ARG A 9 6.63 16.08 -2.12
CA ARG A 9 7.14 17.16 -1.25
C ARG A 9 8.56 16.91 -0.75
N GLN A 10 8.96 15.65 -0.64
CA GLN A 10 10.35 15.25 -0.34
C GLN A 10 11.29 15.32 -1.55
N GLY A 11 10.82 15.82 -2.70
CA GLY A 11 11.62 15.96 -3.93
C GLY A 11 11.75 14.66 -4.74
N GLN A 12 11.04 13.61 -4.37
CA GLN A 12 11.02 12.34 -5.09
C GLN A 12 9.88 12.31 -6.13
N CYS A 13 10.02 11.50 -7.18
CA CYS A 13 8.94 11.28 -8.14
C CYS A 13 8.15 10.03 -7.72
N PRO A 14 6.88 10.16 -7.31
CA PRO A 14 6.05 8.97 -7.04
C PRO A 14 5.83 8.17 -8.33
N LEU A 15 5.37 6.92 -8.20
CA LEU A 15 4.96 6.13 -9.36
C LEU A 15 3.79 6.83 -10.07
N VAL A 16 3.91 6.99 -11.39
CA VAL A 16 2.94 7.76 -12.20
C VAL A 16 2.29 6.96 -13.32
N ASN A 17 2.65 5.69 -13.50
CA ASN A 17 2.13 4.86 -14.59
C ASN A 17 1.85 3.43 -14.13
N SER A 18 0.86 2.80 -14.76
CA SER A 18 0.40 1.46 -14.40
C SER A 18 1.45 0.37 -14.65
N ALA A 19 2.34 0.56 -15.62
CA ALA A 19 3.36 -0.44 -15.94
C ALA A 19 4.38 -0.61 -14.81
N GLU A 20 4.78 0.48 -14.16
CA GLU A 20 5.66 0.42 -13.00
C GLU A 20 4.94 -0.08 -11.75
N TYR A 21 3.66 0.27 -11.57
CA TYR A 21 2.84 -0.31 -10.50
C TYR A 21 2.73 -1.84 -10.62
N ALA A 22 2.43 -2.35 -11.82
CA ALA A 22 2.30 -3.78 -12.07
C ALA A 22 3.59 -4.58 -11.82
N LYS A 23 4.76 -3.96 -11.97
CA LYS A 23 6.06 -4.59 -11.67
C LYS A 23 6.39 -4.66 -10.18
N LEU A 24 5.89 -3.71 -9.39
CA LEU A 24 6.27 -3.54 -7.99
C LEU A 24 5.25 -4.10 -7.00
N THR A 25 3.96 -4.09 -7.37
CA THR A 25 2.88 -4.61 -6.52
C THR A 25 3.01 -6.11 -6.29
N LYS A 26 2.66 -6.57 -5.08
CA LYS A 26 2.46 -7.99 -4.77
C LYS A 26 0.98 -8.40 -4.73
N ILE A 27 0.09 -7.44 -4.93
CA ILE A 27 -1.35 -7.69 -5.14
C ILE A 27 -1.52 -8.01 -6.62
N GLU A 28 -1.94 -9.24 -6.91
CA GLU A 28 -2.03 -9.77 -8.27
C GLU A 28 -3.38 -9.45 -8.90
N GLU A 29 -3.38 -9.17 -10.21
CA GLU A 29 -4.62 -9.07 -10.97
C GLU A 29 -5.25 -10.45 -11.13
N LEU A 30 -6.57 -10.51 -10.89
CA LEU A 30 -7.33 -11.74 -11.06
C LEU A 30 -7.59 -12.00 -12.55
N GLY A 31 -7.57 -13.26 -12.94
CA GLY A 31 -7.90 -13.68 -14.30
C GLY A 31 -9.38 -13.57 -14.62
N GLN A 32 -9.73 -13.86 -15.88
CA GLN A 32 -11.12 -13.90 -16.33
C GLN A 32 -11.78 -15.24 -15.95
N GLU A 33 -12.10 -15.40 -14.67
CA GLU A 33 -12.81 -16.56 -14.12
C GLU A 33 -13.94 -16.14 -13.17
N ASP A 34 -14.93 -17.02 -13.02
CA ASP A 34 -15.96 -16.85 -11.99
C ASP A 34 -15.39 -17.35 -10.64
N ILE A 35 -15.32 -16.45 -9.66
CA ILE A 35 -14.71 -16.73 -8.36
C ILE A 35 -15.83 -16.82 -7.33
N PRO A 36 -15.97 -17.97 -6.64
CA PRO A 36 -16.95 -18.11 -5.57
C PRO A 36 -16.76 -17.06 -4.48
N GLN A 37 -17.88 -16.57 -3.92
CA GLN A 37 -17.89 -15.52 -2.89
C GLN A 37 -16.93 -15.80 -1.72
N ALA A 38 -16.88 -17.05 -1.24
CA ALA A 38 -15.96 -17.45 -0.17
C ALA A 38 -14.48 -17.23 -0.54
N LYS A 39 -14.10 -17.58 -1.76
CA LYS A 39 -12.73 -17.41 -2.28
C LYS A 39 -12.40 -15.91 -2.48
N VAL A 40 -13.37 -15.09 -2.89
CA VAL A 40 -13.20 -13.63 -2.95
C VAL A 40 -12.86 -13.05 -1.57
N ILE A 41 -13.58 -13.47 -0.53
CA ILE A 41 -13.32 -13.01 0.85
C ILE A 41 -11.92 -13.42 1.30
N GLU A 42 -11.46 -14.64 0.99
CA GLU A 42 -10.11 -15.10 1.30
C GLU A 42 -9.03 -14.27 0.60
N ILE A 43 -9.21 -13.96 -0.69
CA ILE A 43 -8.29 -13.12 -1.47
C ILE A 43 -8.22 -11.72 -0.86
N LEU A 44 -9.36 -11.07 -0.63
CA LEU A 44 -9.40 -9.73 -0.04
C LEU A 44 -8.74 -9.70 1.34
N LEU A 45 -9.00 -10.71 2.19
CA LEU A 45 -8.39 -10.78 3.51
C LEU A 45 -6.86 -10.89 3.41
N LYS A 46 -6.34 -11.66 2.45
CA LYS A 46 -4.90 -11.77 2.19
C LYS A 46 -4.32 -10.42 1.76
N ASP A 47 -4.99 -9.71 0.84
CA ASP A 47 -4.53 -8.43 0.34
C ASP A 47 -4.56 -7.35 1.43
N PHE A 48 -5.62 -7.30 2.25
CA PHE A 48 -5.72 -6.39 3.39
C PHE A 48 -4.62 -6.64 4.43
N LYS A 49 -4.32 -7.90 4.74
CA LYS A 49 -3.21 -8.24 5.64
C LYS A 49 -1.87 -7.75 5.07
N TYR A 50 -1.62 -8.00 3.79
CA TYR A 50 -0.43 -7.51 3.12
C TYR A 50 -0.32 -5.97 3.16
N MET A 51 -1.40 -5.26 2.86
CA MET A 51 -1.44 -3.80 2.94
C MET A 51 -1.19 -3.28 4.36
N ASN A 52 -1.77 -3.93 5.37
CA ASN A 52 -1.55 -3.58 6.78
C ASN A 52 -0.09 -3.81 7.20
N ASP A 53 0.50 -4.96 6.83
CA ASP A 53 1.92 -5.25 7.10
C ASP A 53 2.84 -4.19 6.48
N GLN A 54 2.54 -3.75 5.25
CA GLN A 54 3.29 -2.66 4.60
C GLN A 54 3.12 -1.33 5.35
N ALA A 55 1.88 -0.96 5.74
CA ALA A 55 1.64 0.28 6.48
C ALA A 55 2.38 0.29 7.83
N VAL A 56 2.37 -0.82 8.57
CA VAL A 56 3.11 -0.96 9.83
C VAL A 56 4.62 -0.85 9.63
N ALA A 57 5.16 -1.48 8.58
CA ALA A 57 6.58 -1.40 8.25
C ALA A 57 7.01 0.02 7.85
N ILE A 58 6.22 0.70 7.01
CA ILE A 58 6.47 2.10 6.61
C ILE A 58 6.39 3.02 7.83
N ARG A 59 5.39 2.83 8.70
CA ARG A 59 5.26 3.60 9.95
C ARG A 59 6.51 3.48 10.82
N ALA A 60 7.02 2.25 11.01
CA ALA A 60 8.21 2.02 11.81
C ALA A 60 9.45 2.71 11.21
N ALA A 61 9.67 2.58 9.90
CA ALA A 61 10.77 3.27 9.21
C ALA A 61 10.65 4.80 9.29
N ALA A 62 9.44 5.34 9.12
CA ALA A 62 9.19 6.77 9.24
C ALA A 62 9.47 7.31 10.66
N ASP A 63 9.13 6.54 11.69
CA ASP A 63 9.42 6.89 13.09
C ASP A 63 10.94 6.92 13.35
N GLU A 64 11.69 5.95 12.83
CA GLU A 64 13.15 5.92 12.90
C GLU A 64 13.81 7.12 12.18
N GLU A 65 13.23 7.57 11.07
CA GLU A 65 13.69 8.72 10.28
C GLU A 65 13.18 10.08 10.83
N GLY A 66 12.27 10.07 11.81
CA GLY A 66 11.64 11.27 12.35
C GLY A 66 10.61 11.94 11.41
N ASP A 67 10.08 11.21 10.43
CA ASP A 67 9.01 11.68 9.54
C ASP A 67 7.63 11.49 10.19
N PHE A 68 7.33 12.36 11.17
CA PHE A 68 6.09 12.29 11.94
C PHE A 68 4.82 12.45 11.09
N LEU A 69 4.91 13.12 9.93
CA LEU A 69 3.77 13.25 9.03
C LEU A 69 3.44 11.90 8.38
N LEU A 70 4.46 11.18 7.90
CA LEU A 70 4.27 9.85 7.33
C LEU A 70 3.84 8.83 8.39
N VAL A 71 4.34 8.94 9.63
CA VAL A 71 3.85 8.14 10.77
C VAL A 71 2.33 8.32 10.93
N SER A 72 1.87 9.57 11.06
CA SER A 72 0.43 9.87 11.22
C SER A 72 -0.40 9.36 10.04
N MET A 73 0.10 9.51 8.80
CA MET A 73 -0.58 8.97 7.62
C MET A 73 -0.72 7.44 7.66
N MET A 74 0.31 6.73 8.12
CA MET A 74 0.25 5.27 8.20
C MET A 74 -0.62 4.79 9.36
N GLU A 75 -0.71 5.54 10.47
CA GLU A 75 -1.63 5.22 11.56
C GLU A 75 -3.10 5.26 11.10
N ASP A 76 -3.48 6.23 10.27
CA ASP A 76 -4.82 6.29 9.66
C ASP A 76 -5.11 5.11 8.72
N HIS A 77 -4.08 4.50 8.11
CA HIS A 77 -4.22 3.32 7.26
C HIS A 77 -4.25 1.99 8.04
N VAL A 78 -3.71 1.98 9.26
CA VAL A 78 -3.69 0.81 10.14
C VAL A 78 -4.97 0.70 10.98
N ALA A 79 -5.57 1.85 11.35
CA ALA A 79 -6.79 1.95 12.15
C ALA A 79 -8.06 1.47 11.42
#